data_AF-A0A9D9G8J8-F1
#
_entry.id   AF-A0A9D9G8J8-F1
#
_cell.length_a   1.000
_cell.length_b   1.000
_cell.length_c   1.000
_cell.angle_alpha   90.00
_cell.angle_beta   90.00
_cell.angle_gamma   90.00
#
_symmetry.space_group_name_H-M   'P 1'
#
loop_
_entity.id
_entity.type
_entity.pdbx_description
1 polymer ?
#
loop_
_entity_poly.entity_id
_entity_poly.type
_entity_poly.pdbx_seq_one_letter_code
_entity_poly.pdbx_strand_id
1 'polypeptide(L)'
;MNNVSNVSFRIDSELKKQADTLFASLGLNMTTAFNMFLRQSVREGRIPFESTINVPNSETIAAMIETLQLANDPSVKTYNVEDALKELKL
;
A
#
# COMPACT_ATOMS: atom_id res chain seq x y z
N MET A 1 -2.36 -25.35 -26.08
CA MET A 1 -2.86 -24.21 -26.89
C MET A 1 -2.66 -22.92 -26.09
N ASN A 2 -2.02 -21.91 -26.67
CA ASN A 2 -2.00 -20.58 -26.08
C ASN A 2 -3.38 -19.93 -26.32
N ASN A 3 -4.30 -20.12 -25.38
CA ASN A 3 -5.60 -19.46 -25.41
C ASN A 3 -5.41 -17.99 -25.04
N VAL A 4 -5.27 -17.15 -26.06
CA VAL A 4 -5.25 -15.69 -25.90
C VAL A 4 -6.70 -15.21 -25.85
N SER A 5 -7.03 -14.40 -24.84
CA SER A 5 -8.34 -13.76 -24.71
C SER A 5 -8.18 -12.25 -24.80
N ASN A 6 -9.08 -11.59 -25.55
CA ASN A 6 -9.10 -10.14 -25.63
C ASN A 6 -9.86 -9.55 -24.44
N VAL A 7 -9.29 -8.49 -23.85
CA VAL A 7 -9.90 -7.69 -22.78
C VAL A 7 -10.01 -6.25 -23.27
N SER A 8 -11.19 -5.65 -23.13
CA SER A 8 -11.45 -4.25 -23.46
C SER A 8 -12.01 -3.55 -22.23
N PHE A 9 -11.46 -2.38 -21.90
CA PHE A 9 -11.92 -1.56 -20.79
C PHE A 9 -11.90 -0.08 -21.20
N ARG A 10 -12.75 0.71 -20.55
CA ARG A 10 -12.77 2.18 -20.73
C ARG A 10 -11.85 2.80 -19.68
N ILE A 11 -11.07 3.78 -20.11
CA ILE A 11 -10.17 4.56 -19.28
C ILE A 11 -10.30 6.02 -19.68
N ASP A 12 -10.12 6.92 -18.72
CA ASP A 12 -10.01 8.35 -18.99
C ASP A 12 -8.83 8.62 -19.94
N SER A 13 -9.02 9.55 -20.90
CA SER A 13 -8.02 9.80 -21.94
C SER A 13 -6.73 10.41 -21.39
N GLU A 14 -6.83 11.24 -20.35
CA GLU A 14 -5.67 11.85 -19.72
C GLU A 14 -4.93 10.81 -18.87
N LEU A 15 -5.66 10.00 -18.09
CA LEU A 15 -5.06 8.89 -17.35
C LEU A 15 -4.31 7.92 -18.27
N LYS A 16 -4.89 7.60 -19.44
CA LYS A 16 -4.22 6.76 -20.45
C LYS A 16 -2.89 7.37 -20.90
N LYS A 17 -2.87 8.67 -21.24
CA LYS A 17 -1.68 9.37 -21.71
C LYS A 17 -0.58 9.41 -20.65
N GLN A 18 -0.94 9.62 -19.40
CA GLN A 18 -0.01 9.58 -18.26
C GLN A 18 0.59 8.20 -18.08
N ALA A 19 -0.25 7.15 -18.11
CA ALA A 19 0.19 5.77 -18.01
C ALA A 19 1.09 5.34 -19.18
N ASP A 20 0.75 5.72 -20.42
CA ASP A 20 1.59 5.45 -21.60
C ASP A 20 2.97 6.11 -21.46
N THR A 21 3.02 7.35 -20.97
CA THR A 21 4.29 8.07 -20.74
C THR A 21 5.13 7.40 -19.66
N LEU A 22 4.49 7.01 -18.54
CA LEU A 22 5.14 6.32 -17.44
C LEU A 22 5.70 4.96 -17.87
N PHE A 23 4.90 4.13 -18.53
CA PHE A 23 5.35 2.81 -18.92
C PHE A 23 6.44 2.89 -20.00
N ALA A 24 6.35 3.84 -20.93
CA ALA A 24 7.40 4.05 -21.94
C ALA A 24 8.77 4.40 -21.30
N SER A 25 8.78 5.23 -20.24
CA SER A 25 10.03 5.56 -19.53
C SER A 25 10.63 4.35 -18.80
N LEU A 26 9.80 3.36 -18.45
CA LEU A 26 10.19 2.07 -17.88
C LEU A 26 10.51 1.01 -18.94
N GLY A 27 10.44 1.34 -20.24
CA GLY A 27 10.66 0.39 -21.34
C GLY A 27 9.51 -0.61 -21.53
N LEU A 28 8.31 -0.28 -21.06
CA LEU A 28 7.11 -1.10 -21.12
C LEU A 28 6.04 -0.46 -22.01
N ASN A 29 5.20 -1.29 -22.61
CA ASN A 29 3.95 -0.84 -23.21
C ASN A 29 2.77 -1.15 -22.27
N MET A 30 1.63 -0.52 -22.51
CA MET A 30 0.40 -0.69 -21.71
C MET A 30 -0.01 -2.17 -21.57
N THR A 31 0.07 -2.94 -22.66
CA THR A 31 -0.30 -4.37 -22.64
C THR A 31 0.62 -5.18 -21.73
N THR A 32 1.93 -4.95 -21.78
CA THR A 32 2.89 -5.63 -20.91
C THR A 32 2.67 -5.25 -19.45
N ALA A 33 2.50 -3.96 -19.16
CA ALA A 33 2.24 -3.47 -17.80
C ALA A 33 0.94 -4.06 -17.23
N PHE A 34 -0.14 -4.09 -18.01
CA PHE A 34 -1.41 -4.67 -17.59
C PHE A 34 -1.33 -6.19 -17.35
N ASN A 35 -0.59 -6.92 -18.20
CA ASN A 35 -0.35 -8.35 -17.98
C ASN A 35 0.48 -8.61 -16.71
N MET A 36 1.46 -7.75 -16.41
CA MET A 36 2.21 -7.83 -15.16
C MET A 36 1.30 -7.60 -13.95
N PHE A 37 0.44 -6.58 -14.00
CA PHE A 37 -0.57 -6.32 -12.97
C PHE A 37 -1.43 -7.56 -12.70
N LEU A 38 -2.04 -8.15 -13.73
CA LEU A 38 -2.89 -9.34 -13.56
C LEU A 38 -2.13 -10.53 -12.97
N ARG A 39 -0.91 -10.80 -13.44
CA ARG A 39 -0.08 -11.90 -12.93
C ARG A 39 0.26 -11.69 -11.46
N GLN A 40 0.60 -10.46 -11.07
CA GLN A 40 0.89 -10.15 -9.68
C GLN A 40 -0.36 -10.28 -8.80
N SER A 41 -1.52 -9.81 -9.27
CA SER A 41 -2.79 -9.96 -8.56
C SER A 41 -3.12 -11.42 -8.29
N VAL A 42 -2.98 -12.28 -9.30
CA VAL A 42 -3.24 -13.72 -9.18
C VAL A 42 -2.23 -14.39 -8.24
N ARG A 43 -0.95 -14.01 -8.33
CA ARG A 43 0.11 -14.58 -7.49
C ARG A 43 -0.08 -14.24 -6.01
N GLU A 44 -0.48 -13.02 -5.70
CA GLU A 44 -0.64 -12.56 -4.31
C GLU A 44 -2.06 -12.77 -3.75
N GLY A 45 -3.05 -13.08 -4.59
CA GLY A 45 -4.45 -13.18 -4.16
C GLY A 45 -5.06 -11.85 -3.70
N ARG A 46 -4.47 -10.72 -4.10
CA ARG A 46 -4.90 -9.36 -3.74
C ARG A 46 -4.59 -8.38 -4.86
N ILE A 47 -5.04 -7.14 -4.73
CA ILE A 47 -4.60 -6.06 -5.62
C ILE A 47 -3.10 -5.77 -5.34
N PRO A 48 -2.22 -5.74 -6.36
CA PRO A 48 -0.77 -5.66 -6.22
C PRO A 48 -0.28 -4.22 -6.03
N PHE A 49 -1.01 -3.46 -5.24
CA PHE A 49 -0.65 -2.16 -4.73
C PHE A 49 -1.44 -1.93 -3.45
N GLU A 50 -0.90 -1.14 -2.54
CA GLU A 50 -1.65 -0.76 -1.34
C GLU A 50 -2.71 0.26 -1.72
N SER A 51 -3.98 -0.08 -1.50
CA SER A 51 -5.09 0.86 -1.66
C SER A 51 -5.17 1.76 -0.42
N THR A 52 -4.16 2.60 -0.19
CA THR A 52 -4.19 3.56 0.92
C THR A 52 -4.72 4.91 0.44
N ILE A 53 -5.64 5.47 1.22
CA ILE A 53 -5.66 6.91 1.42
C ILE A 53 -4.53 7.10 2.44
N ASN A 54 -3.44 7.77 2.08
CA ASN A 54 -2.23 7.93 2.92
C ASN A 54 -2.46 8.72 4.24
N VAL A 55 -3.71 8.79 4.70
CA VAL A 55 -4.13 9.35 5.97
C VAL A 55 -4.47 8.16 6.87
N PRO A 56 -3.72 7.95 7.97
CA PRO A 56 -4.08 6.95 8.96
C PRO A 56 -5.53 7.16 9.42
N ASN A 57 -6.24 6.07 9.77
CA ASN A 57 -7.60 6.22 10.27
C ASN A 57 -7.63 7.05 11.57
N SER A 58 -8.81 7.55 11.96
CA SER A 58 -8.95 8.43 13.14
C SER A 58 -8.39 7.82 14.42
N GLU A 59 -8.49 6.49 14.58
CA GLU A 59 -7.93 5.75 15.71
C GLU A 59 -6.40 5.80 15.72
N THR A 60 -5.77 5.57 14.57
CA THR A 60 -4.31 5.64 14.43
C THR A 60 -3.80 7.06 14.66
N ILE A 61 -4.51 8.07 14.15
CA ILE A 61 -4.17 9.48 14.39
C ILE A 61 -4.28 9.81 15.89
N ALA A 62 -5.35 9.36 16.55
CA ALA A 62 -5.53 9.58 17.98
C ALA A 62 -4.42 8.93 18.81
N ALA A 63 -4.05 7.68 18.50
CA ALA A 63 -2.95 6.97 19.16
C ALA A 63 -1.59 7.68 18.96
N MET A 64 -1.33 8.23 17.77
CA MET A 64 -0.12 9.02 17.52
C MET A 64 -0.09 10.31 18.36
N ILE A 65 -1.21 11.00 18.48
CA ILE A 65 -1.33 12.22 19.31
C ILE A 65 -1.16 11.88 20.79
N GLU A 66 -1.81 10.84 21.28
CA GLU A 66 -1.67 10.36 22.66
C GLU A 66 -0.22 10.01 22.97
N THR A 67 0.46 9.28 22.07
CA THR A 67 1.88 8.91 22.23
C THR A 67 2.77 10.15 22.34
N LEU A 68 2.52 11.19 21.52
CA LEU A 68 3.28 12.45 21.58
C LEU A 68 3.05 13.22 22.90
N GLN A 69 1.84 13.16 23.45
CA GLN A 69 1.53 13.76 24.75
C GLN A 69 2.23 13.02 25.88
N LEU A 70 2.15 11.68 25.88
CA LEU A 70 2.79 10.83 26.87
C LEU A 70 4.33 10.94 26.84
N ALA A 71 4.93 11.10 25.66
CA ALA A 71 6.39 11.26 25.52
C ALA A 71 6.94 12.50 26.25
N ASN A 72 6.12 13.53 26.47
CA ASN A 72 6.50 14.75 27.17
C ASN A 72 6.11 14.73 28.66
N ASP A 73 5.42 13.69 29.13
CA ASP A 73 4.99 13.56 30.51
C ASP A 73 5.98 12.68 31.30
N PRO A 74 6.75 13.26 32.24
CA PRO A 74 7.75 12.52 33.02
C PRO A 74 7.13 11.52 34.01
N SER A 75 5.80 11.54 34.22
CA SER A 75 5.10 10.58 35.07
C SER A 75 4.68 9.30 34.34
N VAL A 76 4.83 9.26 33.01
CA VAL A 76 4.46 8.10 32.21
C VAL A 76 5.42 6.95 32.46
N LYS A 77 4.85 5.77 32.70
CA LYS A 77 5.61 4.54 32.92
C LYS A 77 6.40 4.21 31.66
N THR A 78 7.72 4.24 31.78
CA THR A 78 8.65 3.81 30.74
C THR A 78 9.06 2.36 30.99
N TYR A 79 9.39 1.67 29.91
CA TYR A 79 9.78 0.27 29.94
C TYR A 79 11.09 0.11 29.20
N ASN A 80 11.95 -0.77 29.70
CA ASN A 80 12.97 -1.38 28.86
C ASN A 80 12.32 -2.45 27.96
N VAL A 81 13.06 -2.94 26.98
CA VAL A 81 12.53 -3.88 25.97
C VAL A 81 12.03 -5.18 26.61
N GLU A 82 12.74 -5.71 27.61
CA GLU A 82 12.39 -6.99 28.27
C GLU A 82 11.11 -6.88 29.09
N ASP A 83 10.93 -5.79 29.82
CA ASP A 83 9.75 -5.56 30.64
C ASP A 83 8.52 -5.22 29.78
N ALA A 84 8.71 -4.51 28.67
CA ALA A 84 7.64 -4.25 27.70
C ALA A 84 7.09 -5.56 27.10
N LEU A 85 7.98 -6.49 26.72
CA LEU A 85 7.57 -7.79 26.16
C LEU A 85 6.79 -8.65 27.16
N LYS A 86 7.20 -8.66 28.44
CA LYS A 86 6.46 -9.36 29.50
C LYS A 86 5.06 -8.79 29.72
N GLU A 87 4.90 -7.47 29.64
CA GLU A 87 3.61 -6.81 29.88
C GLU A 87 2.62 -7.00 28.72
N LEU A 88 3.13 -7.12 27.49
CA LEU A 88 2.31 -7.34 26.29
C LEU A 88 1.67 -8.74 26.22
N LYS A 89 1.90 -9.63 27.19
CA LYS A 89 1.42 -11.03 27.20
C LYS A 89 1.69 -11.77 25.88
N LEU A 90 2.77 -11.38 25.18
CA LEU A 90 3.25 -12.01 23.96
C LEU A 90 4.07 -13.27 24.27
#